data_AF-A0A6V7LNX0-F1
#
_entry.id   AF-A0A6V7LNX0-F1
#
_cell.length_a   1.000
_cell.length_b   1.000
_cell.length_c   1.000
_cell.angle_alpha   90.00
_cell.angle_beta   90.00
_cell.angle_gamma   90.00
#
_symmetry.space_group_name_H-M   'P 1'
#
loop_
_entity.id
_entity.type
_entity.pdbx_description
1 polymer ?
#
loop_
_entity_poly.entity_id
_entity_poly.type
_entity_poly.pdbx_seq_one_letter_code
_entity_poly.pdbx_strand_id
1 'polypeptide(L)' 'MGSNGKFAFAIDRGGTFTDVYARCPGGKVRVMKLLSVDPANYDDAPREGIRRILEQ' A
#
# COMPACT_ATOMS: atom_id res chain seq x y z
N MET A 1 -5.42 22.82 -10.62
CA MET A 1 -4.09 22.49 -11.18
C MET A 1 -3.49 21.40 -10.30
N GLY A 2 -3.98 20.17 -10.39
CA GLY A 2 -3.53 19.20 -11.36
C GLY A 2 -2.59 18.23 -10.66
N SER A 3 -3.10 17.43 -9.71
CA SER A 3 -2.33 16.28 -9.21
C SER A 3 -2.24 15.30 -10.37
N ASN A 4 -1.16 15.43 -11.15
CA ASN A 4 -0.73 14.47 -12.17
C ASN A 4 -1.15 13.06 -11.75
N GLY A 5 -1.92 12.36 -12.60
CA GLY A 5 -2.64 11.11 -12.31
C GLY A 5 -1.74 9.93 -11.96
N LYS A 6 -1.03 10.05 -10.85
CA LYS A 6 -0.06 9.09 -10.33
C LYS A 6 -0.51 8.64 -8.95
N PHE A 7 -0.15 7.41 -8.61
CA PHE A 7 -0.21 6.95 -7.25
C PHE A 7 0.93 7.55 -6.43
N ALA A 8 0.65 7.88 -5.17
CA ALA A 8 1.66 8.19 -4.18
C ALA A 8 1.46 7.25 -2.99
N PHE A 9 2.51 6.53 -2.60
CA PHE A 9 2.49 5.58 -1.51
C PHE A 9 3.37 6.07 -0.37
N ALA A 10 2.92 5.88 0.87
CA ALA A 10 3.73 5.92 2.07
C ALA A 10 3.57 4.56 2.76
N ILE A 11 4.69 3.93 3.08
CA ILE A 11 4.73 2.61 3.70
C ILE A 11 5.56 2.69 4.96
N ASP A 12 4.99 2.22 6.06
CA ASP A 12 5.67 2.08 7.34
C ASP A 12 5.74 0.60 7.72
N ARG A 13 6.94 0.03 7.69
CA ARG A 13 7.16 -1.38 8.03
C ARG A 13 7.50 -1.49 9.51
N GLY A 14 6.55 -2.00 10.30
CA GLY A 14 6.76 -2.33 11.70
C GLY A 14 7.12 -3.80 11.93
N GLY A 15 7.28 -4.18 13.20
CA GLY A 15 7.59 -5.56 13.61
C GLY A 15 6.44 -6.54 13.36
N THR A 16 5.22 -6.20 13.79
CA THR A 16 4.03 -7.05 13.60
C THR A 16 3.28 -6.72 12.32
N PHE A 17 3.13 -5.43 12.01
CA PHE A 17 2.32 -4.96 10.90
C PHE A 17 3.07 -3.96 10.02
N THR A 18 2.71 -3.97 8.74
CA THR A 18 3.10 -2.96 7.75
C THR A 18 1.86 -2.14 7.40
N ASP A 19 1.95 -0.83 7.61
CA ASP A 19 0.91 0.13 7.27
C ASP A 19 1.18 0.72 5.88
N VAL A 20 0.14 0.81 5.06
CA VAL A 20 0.20 1.30 3.69
C VAL A 20 -0.84 2.39 3.51
N TYR A 21 -0.39 3.60 3.19
CA TYR A 21 -1.22 4.70 2.76
C TYR A 21 -0.99 4.96 1.28
N ALA A 22 -2.06 5.10 0.50
CA ALA A 22 -1.99 5.48 -0.90
C ALA A 22 -2.93 6.63 -1.22
N ARG A 23 -2.39 7.65 -1.89
CA ARG A 23 -3.17 8.62 -2.65
C ARG A 23 -3.21 8.16 -4.10
N CYS A 24 -4.39 7.75 -4.54
CA CYS A 24 -4.62 7.28 -5.90
C CYS A 24 -4.76 8.46 -6.88
N PRO A 25 -4.61 8.21 -8.19
CA PRO A 25 -5.05 9.15 -9.21
C PRO A 25 -6.49 9.61 -8.96
N GLY A 26 -6.78 10.89 -9.18
CA GLY A 26 -8.08 11.47 -8.87
C GLY A 26 -8.30 11.81 -7.39
N GLY A 27 -7.30 11.61 -6.54
CA GLY A 27 -7.32 12.06 -5.14
C GLY A 27 -7.99 11.10 -4.16
N LYS A 28 -8.47 9.93 -4.63
CA LYS A 28 -9.00 8.88 -3.75
C LYS A 28 -7.90 8.38 -2.81
N VAL A 29 -8.19 8.30 -1.52
CA VAL A 29 -7.25 7.77 -0.52
C VAL A 29 -7.61 6.32 -0.19
N ARG A 30 -6.60 5.47 -0.03
CA ARG A 30 -6.72 4.09 0.41
C ARG A 30 -5.71 3.79 1.50
N VAL A 31 -6.12 3.01 2.48
CA VAL A 31 -5.29 2.61 3.62
C VAL A 31 -5.41 1.10 3.81
N MET A 32 -4.31 0.45 4.14
CA MET A 32 -4.23 -0.98 4.37
C MET A 32 -3.23 -1.28 5.50
N LYS A 33 -3.49 -2.36 6.22
CA LYS A 33 -2.58 -2.95 7.20
C LYS A 33 -2.38 -4.42 6.86
N LEU A 34 -1.13 -4.86 6.77
CA LEU A 34 -0.74 -6.25 6.53
C LEU A 34 0.11 -6.76 7.68
N LEU A 35 0.14 -8.07 7.93
CA LEU A 35 1.17 -8.66 8.77
C LEU A 35 2.53 -8.40 8.09
N SER A 36 3.54 -7.99 8.87
CA SER A 36 4.87 -7.70 8.31
C SER A 36 5.59 -8.93 7.78
N VAL A 37 5.20 -10.11 8.26
CA VAL A 37 5.71 -11.42 7.86
C VAL A 37 4.53 -12.39 7.80
N ASP A 38 4.21 -12.86 6.60
CA ASP A 38 3.15 -13.83 6.34
C ASP A 38 3.47 -14.64 5.07
N PRO A 39 4.51 -15.49 5.12
CA PRO A 39 5.06 -16.17 3.94
C PRO A 39 4.10 -17.17 3.29
N ALA A 40 3.00 -17.53 3.96
CA ALA A 40 1.95 -18.36 3.38
C ALA A 40 1.11 -17.60 2.35
N ASN A 41 1.09 -16.26 2.42
CA ASN A 41 0.22 -15.41 1.60
C ASN A 41 1.00 -14.46 0.68
N TYR A 42 2.18 -13.97 1.10
CA TYR A 42 3.02 -13.06 0.32
C TYR A 42 4.46 -13.02 0.83
N ASP A 43 5.39 -12.82 -0.10
CA ASP A 43 6.83 -12.74 0.23
C ASP A 43 7.22 -11.44 0.93
N ASP A 44 6.53 -10.33 0.63
CA ASP A 44 6.87 -9.00 1.12
C ASP A 44 5.63 -8.11 1.31
N ALA A 45 5.41 -7.65 2.54
CA ALA A 45 4.23 -6.87 2.91
C ALA A 45 4.14 -5.50 2.18
N PRO A 46 5.21 -4.68 2.09
CA PRO A 46 5.20 -3.47 1.27
C PRO A 46 4.76 -3.70 -0.17
N ARG A 47 5.38 -4.67 -0.86
CA ARG A 47 5.07 -5.00 -2.25
C ARG A 47 3.63 -5.49 -2.41
N GLU A 48 3.19 -6.36 -1.51
CA GLU A 48 1.83 -6.88 -1.52
C GLU A 48 0.79 -5.77 -1.31
N GLY A 49 1.05 -4.84 -0.40
CA GLY A 49 0.16 -3.71 -0.14
C GLY A 49 0.01 -2.81 -1.36
N ILE A 50 1.09 -2.52 -2.08
CA ILE A 50 1.03 -1.80 -3.36
C ILE A 50 0.21 -2.59 -4.39
N ARG A 51 0.47 -3.89 -4.55
CA ARG A 51 -0.24 -4.76 -5.51
C ARG A 51 -1.76 -4.75 -5.28
N ARG A 52 -2.21 -5.00 -4.05
CA ARG A 52 -3.64 -4.96 -3.68
C ARG A 52 -4.27 -3.58 -3.90
N ILE A 53 -3.49 -2.51 -3.85
CA ILE A 53 -3.98 -1.16 -4.17
C ILE A 53 -4.07 -0.93 -5.68
N LEU A 54 -3.18 -1.48 -6.48
CA LEU A 54 -3.26 -1.33 -7.94
C LEU A 54 -4.38 -2.19 -8.58
N GLU A 55 -4.78 -3.29 -7.95
CA GLU A 55 -5.75 -4.25 -8.49
C GLU A 55 -7.22 -4.00 -8.12
N GLN A 56 -7.55 -2.95 -7.35
CA GLN A 56 -8.96 -2.56 -7.08
C GLN A 56 -9.29 -1.23 -7.73
#